data_AF-A0A7L2TM16-F1
#
_entry.id   AF-A0A7L2TM16-F1
#
_cell.length_a   1.000
_cell.length_b   1.000
_cell.length_c   1.000
_cell.angle_alpha   90.00
_cell.angle_beta   90.00
_cell.angle_gamma   90.00
#
_symmetry.space_group_name_H-M   'P 1'
#
loop_
_entity.id
_entity.type
_entity.pdbx_description
1 polymer ?
#
loop_
_entity_poly.entity_id
_entity_poly.type
_entity_poly.pdbx_seq_one_letter_code
_entity_poly.pdbx_strand_id
1 'polypeptide(L)' 'DGKGAGEAGEEKKPLKPCCACPETKKARDACIIEKGEENCGHLIEAHKECMRALGFKI' A
#
# COMPACT_ATOMS: atom_id res chain seq x y z
N ASP A 1 23.92 -31.69 18.03
CA ASP A 1 22.58 -31.18 18.33
C ASP A 1 22.41 -29.75 17.82
N GLY A 2 21.32 -29.47 17.08
CA GLY A 2 20.89 -28.16 16.55
C GLY A 2 21.59 -27.74 15.25
N LYS A 3 21.14 -28.05 14.03
CA LYS A 3 19.84 -27.87 13.33
C LYS A 3 19.41 -26.40 13.20
N GLY A 4 19.58 -25.87 11.99
CA GLY A 4 19.02 -24.58 11.54
C GLY A 4 19.59 -24.16 10.19
N ALA A 5 19.29 -24.93 9.14
CA ALA A 5 19.67 -24.68 7.75
C ALA A 5 18.55 -23.97 6.97
N GLY A 6 18.96 -23.18 5.98
CA GLY A 6 18.19 -22.75 4.80
C GLY A 6 17.30 -21.53 5.01
N GLU A 7 17.15 -20.57 4.09
CA GLU A 7 17.55 -20.39 2.68
C GLU A 7 17.33 -18.87 2.42
N ALA A 8 18.24 -18.12 1.80
CA ALA A 8 18.36 -17.91 0.36
C ALA A 8 17.00 -17.75 -0.36
N GLY A 9 16.55 -16.50 -0.52
CA GLY A 9 15.35 -16.16 -1.29
C GLY A 9 15.43 -14.73 -1.80
N GLU A 10 16.01 -14.57 -2.97
CA GLU A 10 15.97 -13.38 -3.79
C GLU A 10 14.50 -13.05 -4.14
N GLU A 11 13.88 -12.15 -3.39
CA GLU A 11 12.62 -11.53 -3.81
C GLU A 11 12.89 -10.09 -4.24
N LYS A 12 12.95 -9.92 -5.57
CA LYS A 12 12.72 -8.66 -6.30
C LYS A 12 11.72 -7.81 -5.52
N LYS A 13 12.23 -6.88 -4.71
CA LYS A 13 11.45 -5.95 -3.89
C LYS A 13 10.35 -5.38 -4.78
N PRO A 14 9.08 -5.79 -4.62
CA PRO A 14 8.03 -5.31 -5.49
C PRO A 14 8.08 -3.79 -5.35
N LEU A 15 8.26 -3.11 -6.49
CA LEU A 15 8.14 -1.66 -6.55
C LEU A 15 6.81 -1.35 -5.90
N LYS A 16 6.90 -0.86 -4.66
CA LYS A 16 5.71 -0.69 -3.83
C LYS A 16 4.82 0.27 -4.63
N PRO A 17 3.51 0.01 -4.77
CA PRO A 17 2.58 0.91 -5.47
C PRO A 17 2.44 2.31 -4.81
N CYS A 18 3.31 2.63 -3.86
CA CYS A 18 3.33 3.85 -3.07
C CYS A 18 3.69 5.13 -3.84
N CYS A 19 3.97 5.05 -5.16
CA CYS A 19 4.39 6.21 -5.96
C CYS A 19 3.33 6.74 -6.93
N ALA A 20 2.20 6.05 -7.09
CA ALA A 20 1.14 6.49 -7.99
C ALA A 20 0.46 7.76 -7.47
N CYS A 21 0.15 7.78 -6.17
CA CYS A 21 -0.66 8.83 -5.57
C CYS A 21 -0.19 9.11 -4.14
N PRO A 22 0.96 9.78 -3.95
CA PRO A 22 1.53 10.00 -2.62
C PRO A 22 0.62 10.87 -1.74
N GLU A 23 -0.09 11.85 -2.31
CA GLU A 23 -1.04 12.70 -1.58
C GLU A 23 -2.22 11.91 -1.03
N THR A 24 -2.98 11.21 -1.88
CA THR A 24 -4.16 10.45 -1.44
C THR A 24 -3.78 9.29 -0.53
N LYS A 25 -2.64 8.66 -0.78
CA LYS A 25 -2.12 7.58 0.06
C LYS A 25 -1.72 8.08 1.44
N LYS A 26 -1.04 9.23 1.55
CA LYS A 26 -0.63 9.83 2.83
C LYS A 26 -1.83 10.35 3.61
N ALA A 27 -2.79 11.00 2.93
CA ALA A 27 -4.03 11.43 3.55
C ALA A 27 -4.83 10.23 4.08
N ARG A 28 -4.98 9.17 3.26
CA ARG A 28 -5.62 7.93 3.67
C ARG A 28 -4.92 7.30 4.87
N ASP A 29 -3.60 7.14 4.82
CA ASP A 29 -2.83 6.58 5.95
C ASP A 29 -3.02 7.39 7.23
N ALA A 30 -2.89 8.72 7.15
CA ALA A 30 -3.10 9.61 8.28
C ALA A 30 -4.52 9.49 8.83
N CYS A 31 -5.53 9.44 7.95
CA CYS A 31 -6.91 9.24 8.36
C CYS A 31 -7.14 7.87 9.01
N ILE A 32 -6.56 6.79 8.48
CA ILE A 32 -6.68 5.46 9.09
C ILE A 32 -6.07 5.45 10.50
N ILE A 33 -4.93 6.11 10.66
CA ILE A 33 -4.25 6.25 11.97
C ILE A 33 -5.08 7.08 12.95
N GLU A 34 -5.68 8.18 12.49
CA GLU A 34 -6.41 9.13 13.35
C GLU A 34 -7.86 8.72 13.63
N LYS A 35 -8.56 8.16 12.64
CA LYS A 35 -10.01 7.93 12.64
C LYS A 35 -10.41 6.48 12.37
N GLY A 36 -9.48 5.62 11.93
CA GLY A 36 -9.78 4.25 11.51
C GLY A 36 -10.24 4.14 10.05
N GLU A 37 -9.96 3.00 9.42
CA GLU A 37 -10.22 2.76 7.99
C GLU A 37 -11.68 2.96 7.58
N GLU A 38 -12.60 2.61 8.48
CA GLU A 38 -14.05 2.76 8.30
C GLU A 38 -14.49 4.21 8.04
N ASN A 39 -13.78 5.20 8.60
CA ASN A 39 -14.10 6.62 8.43
C ASN A 39 -13.42 7.24 7.21
N CYS A 40 -12.50 6.51 6.57
CA CYS A 40 -11.63 7.02 5.52
C CYS A 40 -12.01 6.54 4.12
N GLY A 41 -13.23 6.01 3.95
CA GLY A 41 -13.76 5.53 2.66
C GLY A 41 -13.58 6.52 1.51
N HIS A 42 -13.83 7.81 1.76
CA HIS A 42 -13.65 8.88 0.79
C HIS A 42 -12.19 9.04 0.31
N LEU A 43 -11.21 8.87 1.20
CA LEU A 43 -9.78 8.91 0.85
C LEU A 43 -9.31 7.64 0.14
N ILE A 44 -9.90 6.49 0.49
CA ILE A 44 -9.65 5.21 -0.17
C ILE A 44 -10.16 5.24 -1.61
N GLU A 45 -11.36 5.77 -1.85
CA GLU A 45 -11.89 5.99 -3.21
C GLU A 45 -11.02 6.96 -4.01
N ALA A 46 -10.62 8.11 -3.44
CA ALA A 46 -9.73 9.03 -4.13
C ALA A 46 -8.37 8.39 -4.49
N HIS A 47 -7.83 7.54 -3.60
CA HIS A 47 -6.62 6.77 -3.88
C HIS A 47 -6.82 5.74 -5.00
N LYS A 48 -7.97 5.04 -4.99
CA LYS A 48 -8.35 4.09 -6.05
C LYS A 48 -8.57 4.78 -7.39
N GLU A 49 -9.23 5.92 -7.42
CA GLU A 49 -9.45 6.68 -8.66
C GLU A 49 -8.13 7.08 -9.29
N CYS A 50 -7.21 7.61 -8.49
CA CYS A 50 -5.89 7.98 -8.97
C CYS A 50 -5.07 6.77 -9.49
N MET A 51 -5.15 5.61 -8.82
CA MET A 51 -4.54 4.38 -9.34
C MET A 51 -5.22 3.88 -10.64
N ARG A 52 -6.54 4.01 -10.77
CA ARG A 52 -7.28 3.72 -12.02
C ARG A 52 -6.87 4.64 -13.15
N ALA A 53 -6.72 5.94 -12.88
CA ALA A 53 -6.29 6.94 -13.86
C ALA A 53 -4.89 6.63 -14.40
N LEU A 54 -4.04 6.05 -13.57
CA LEU A 54 -2.69 5.60 -13.93
C LEU A 54 -2.67 4.21 -14.61
N GLY A 55 -3.83 3.58 -14.80
CA GLY A 55 -3.97 2.29 -15.48
C GLY A 55 -3.71 1.07 -14.59
N PHE A 56 -3.63 1.24 -13.26
CA PHE A 56 -3.57 0.10 -12.34
C PHE A 56 -4.96 -0.51 -12.19
N LYS A 57 -5.09 -1.83 -12.42
CA LYS A 57 -6.29 -2.60 -12.06
C LYS A 57 -6.26 -2.88 -10.55
N ILE A 58 -7.28 -2.40 -9.84
CA ILE A 58 -7.46 -2.42 -8.38
C ILE A 58 -8.91 -2.79 -8.04
#